data_AF-A0A5D0SDZ2-F1
#
_entry.id   AF-A0A5D0SDZ2-F1
#
_cell.length_a   1.000
_cell.length_b   1.000
_cell.length_c   1.000
_cell.angle_alpha   90.00
_cell.angle_beta   90.00
_cell.angle_gamma   90.00
#
_symmetry.space_group_name_H-M   'P 1'
#
loop_
_entity.id
_entity.type
_entity.pdbx_description
1 polymer ?
#
loop_
_entity_poly.entity_id
_entity_poly.type
_entity_poly.pdbx_seq_one_letter_code
_entity_poly.pdbx_strand_id
1 'polypeptide(L)'
;TIKATKHVLNELKKIGKNIRILFLLSGGGSSLFELPLEGIHLLDMQEITESLLKSGASIVEINTVRKHLSSVKGGRFAKIISPRKITTLVLSDVLNDRLDSIASGPAYPDNSTSEEALSILKAYNIDISERIDNALKKETPNSLDNVENHIIGNVTMICNEAAKLATEMGYVSTILTTSLDCEAREAGKFLGSIINEIKNNQRPWTPPCAIIAGGETVVHVTGNGTGGRNQELALAAAIRIKGLDEAVLLSAGTDGTDGPTDAAGGLVDGFTYSKLLNAGVNPLAELKRNNSYTALEKSGDLLITGPTGTNVNDLILIIVG
;
A
#
# COMPACT_ATOMS: atom_id res chain seq x y z
N THR A 1 -21.26 4.91 -4.95
CA THR A 1 -20.38 5.06 -6.12
C THR A 1 -21.08 5.57 -7.37
N ILE A 2 -21.80 4.74 -8.15
CA ILE A 2 -22.32 5.13 -9.48
C ILE A 2 -23.09 6.46 -9.51
N LYS A 3 -24.01 6.68 -8.56
CA LYS A 3 -24.79 7.93 -8.49
C LYS A 3 -23.88 9.16 -8.30
N ALA A 4 -22.88 9.06 -7.42
CA ALA A 4 -21.93 10.13 -7.15
C ALA A 4 -21.03 10.40 -8.37
N THR A 5 -20.49 9.36 -8.99
CA THR A 5 -19.68 9.51 -10.22
C THR A 5 -20.48 10.16 -11.35
N LYS A 6 -21.72 9.72 -11.59
CA LYS A 6 -22.62 10.36 -12.57
C LYS A 6 -22.87 11.84 -12.23
N HIS A 7 -23.12 12.16 -10.96
CA HIS A 7 -23.32 13.53 -10.52
C HIS A 7 -22.10 14.40 -10.80
N VAL A 8 -20.89 13.96 -10.41
CA VAL A 8 -19.63 14.66 -10.68
C VAL A 8 -19.46 14.93 -12.17
N LEU A 9 -19.63 13.91 -13.02
CA LEU A 9 -19.51 14.09 -14.47
C LEU A 9 -20.55 15.05 -15.04
N ASN A 10 -21.77 15.06 -14.51
CA ASN A 10 -22.82 15.98 -14.95
C ASN A 10 -22.56 17.43 -14.53
N GLU A 11 -22.02 17.68 -13.34
CA GLU A 11 -21.63 19.03 -12.93
C GLU A 11 -20.46 19.54 -13.76
N LEU A 12 -19.44 18.71 -14.01
CA LEU A 12 -18.27 19.09 -14.83
C LEU A 12 -18.64 19.45 -16.27
N LYS A 13 -19.72 18.86 -16.83
CA LYS A 13 -20.25 19.22 -18.16
C LYS A 13 -20.79 20.65 -18.23
N LYS A 14 -21.30 21.20 -17.11
CA LYS A 14 -21.89 22.55 -17.04
C LYS A 14 -20.83 23.65 -16.92
N ILE A 15 -19.61 23.31 -16.53
CA ILE A 15 -18.51 24.26 -16.29
C ILE A 15 -17.91 24.71 -17.63
N GLY A 16 -17.44 25.95 -17.73
CA GLY A 16 -16.79 26.47 -18.95
C GLY A 16 -15.52 25.71 -19.36
N LYS A 17 -15.16 25.77 -20.66
CA LYS A 17 -14.01 25.03 -21.23
C LYS A 17 -12.62 25.57 -20.82
N ASN A 18 -12.55 26.79 -20.29
CA ASN A 18 -11.30 27.44 -19.86
C ASN A 18 -10.98 27.21 -18.38
N ILE A 19 -11.80 26.44 -17.67
CA ILE A 19 -11.60 26.14 -16.25
C ILE A 19 -10.65 24.96 -16.10
N ARG A 20 -9.69 25.11 -15.19
CA ARG A 20 -8.80 24.04 -14.75
C ARG A 20 -9.46 23.25 -13.63
N ILE A 21 -9.40 21.92 -13.72
CA ILE A 21 -9.91 21.02 -12.69
C ILE A 21 -8.77 20.66 -11.73
N LEU A 22 -8.99 20.88 -10.44
CA LEU A 22 -8.13 20.33 -9.39
C LEU A 22 -8.71 18.98 -8.97
N PHE A 23 -7.97 17.90 -9.20
CA PHE A 23 -8.38 16.54 -8.89
C PHE A 23 -7.55 16.00 -7.72
N LEU A 24 -8.18 15.87 -6.56
CA LEU A 24 -7.55 15.36 -5.34
C LEU A 24 -7.78 13.86 -5.26
N LEU A 25 -6.69 13.08 -5.28
CA LEU A 25 -6.74 11.63 -5.36
C LEU A 25 -6.02 11.00 -4.16
N SER A 26 -6.66 10.00 -3.57
CA SER A 26 -6.13 9.18 -2.48
C SER A 26 -6.55 7.72 -2.66
N GLY A 27 -6.08 6.86 -1.75
CA GLY A 27 -6.49 5.46 -1.65
C GLY A 27 -8.00 5.23 -1.67
N GLY A 28 -8.41 4.06 -2.16
CA GLY A 28 -9.83 3.67 -2.28
C GLY A 28 -10.56 4.23 -3.50
N GLY A 29 -9.93 5.08 -4.32
CA GLY A 29 -10.52 5.70 -5.50
C GLY A 29 -11.10 4.70 -6.51
N SER A 30 -10.51 3.50 -6.63
CA SER A 30 -11.00 2.44 -7.52
C SER A 30 -12.44 2.00 -7.22
N SER A 31 -12.87 2.08 -5.95
CA SER A 31 -14.22 1.71 -5.50
C SER A 31 -15.14 2.91 -5.33
N LEU A 32 -14.60 4.09 -5.03
CA LEU A 32 -15.35 5.33 -4.81
C LEU A 32 -15.65 6.11 -6.10
N PHE A 33 -14.81 5.93 -7.13
CA PHE A 33 -14.95 6.57 -8.44
C PHE A 33 -15.07 5.51 -9.54
N GLU A 34 -16.31 5.08 -9.80
CA GLU A 34 -16.63 4.06 -10.80
C GLU A 34 -17.94 4.35 -11.51
N LEU A 35 -17.92 4.11 -12.82
CA LEU A 35 -19.09 4.12 -13.67
C LEU A 35 -18.83 3.12 -14.81
N PRO A 36 -19.58 2.01 -14.89
CA PRO A 36 -19.44 1.06 -16.00
C PRO A 36 -19.65 1.73 -17.35
N LEU A 37 -19.04 1.18 -18.40
CA LEU A 37 -19.38 1.56 -19.77
C LEU A 37 -20.87 1.39 -20.05
N GLU A 38 -21.38 2.14 -21.02
CA GLU A 38 -22.78 2.04 -21.45
C GLU A 38 -23.14 0.60 -21.82
N GLY A 39 -24.26 0.11 -21.29
CA GLY A 39 -24.71 -1.28 -21.42
C GLY A 39 -24.23 -2.19 -20.30
N ILE A 40 -23.09 -1.92 -19.67
CA ILE A 40 -22.50 -2.79 -18.64
C ILE A 40 -23.16 -2.55 -17.28
N HIS A 41 -23.44 -3.62 -16.55
CA HIS A 41 -23.95 -3.56 -15.19
C HIS A 41 -22.80 -3.60 -14.19
N LEU A 42 -23.02 -3.02 -13.00
CA LEU A 42 -22.04 -3.10 -11.92
C LEU A 42 -21.76 -4.55 -11.51
N LEU A 43 -22.80 -5.38 -11.50
CA LEU A 43 -22.70 -6.80 -11.15
C LEU A 43 -21.75 -7.54 -12.09
N ASP A 44 -21.81 -7.28 -13.40
CA ASP A 44 -20.87 -7.87 -14.37
C ASP A 44 -19.41 -7.60 -13.97
N MET A 45 -19.10 -6.35 -13.59
CA MET A 45 -17.75 -5.96 -13.19
C MET A 45 -17.33 -6.60 -11.86
N GLN A 46 -18.27 -6.75 -10.92
CA GLN A 46 -18.03 -7.42 -9.63
C GLN A 46 -17.74 -8.90 -9.84
N GLU A 47 -18.57 -9.61 -10.60
CA GLU A 47 -18.43 -11.04 -10.89
C GLU A 47 -17.12 -11.35 -11.63
N ILE A 48 -16.75 -10.54 -12.64
CA ILE A 48 -15.46 -10.68 -13.32
C ILE A 48 -14.30 -10.47 -12.36
N THR A 49 -14.36 -9.43 -11.52
CA THR A 49 -13.28 -9.12 -10.57
C THR A 49 -13.13 -10.26 -9.55
N GLU A 50 -14.23 -10.77 -9.01
CA GLU A 50 -14.22 -11.91 -8.09
C GLU A 50 -13.68 -13.18 -8.75
N SER A 51 -14.03 -13.42 -10.02
CA SER A 51 -13.54 -14.59 -10.76
C SER A 51 -12.04 -14.52 -11.00
N LEU A 52 -11.52 -13.35 -11.40
CA LEU A 52 -10.08 -13.13 -11.55
C LEU A 52 -9.33 -13.32 -10.23
N LEU A 53 -9.85 -12.79 -9.12
CA LEU A 53 -9.28 -12.98 -7.79
C LEU A 53 -9.23 -14.46 -7.38
N LYS A 54 -10.34 -15.20 -7.58
CA LYS A 54 -10.42 -16.64 -7.27
C LYS A 54 -9.47 -17.47 -8.14
N SER A 55 -9.20 -17.02 -9.36
CA SER A 55 -8.26 -17.67 -10.27
C SER A 55 -6.80 -17.28 -10.04
N GLY A 56 -6.50 -16.42 -9.07
CA GLY A 56 -5.14 -16.01 -8.73
C GLY A 56 -4.54 -14.99 -9.69
N ALA A 57 -5.37 -14.23 -10.43
CA ALA A 57 -4.89 -13.18 -11.32
C ALA A 57 -4.15 -12.09 -10.54
N SER A 58 -3.06 -11.59 -11.14
CA SER A 58 -2.30 -10.48 -10.58
C SER A 58 -3.13 -9.19 -10.56
N ILE A 59 -2.76 -8.27 -9.67
CA ILE A 59 -3.40 -6.94 -9.59
C ILE A 59 -3.27 -6.15 -10.91
N VAL A 60 -2.20 -6.38 -11.67
CA VAL A 60 -1.99 -5.75 -12.98
C VAL A 60 -3.05 -6.26 -13.96
N GLU A 61 -3.24 -7.58 -14.07
CA GLU A 61 -4.24 -8.18 -14.96
C GLU A 61 -5.66 -7.76 -14.60
N ILE A 62 -5.99 -7.76 -13.30
CA ILE A 62 -7.30 -7.30 -12.79
C ILE A 62 -7.52 -5.84 -13.18
N ASN A 63 -6.54 -4.97 -12.98
CA ASN A 63 -6.65 -3.57 -13.33
C ASN A 63 -6.77 -3.35 -14.85
N THR A 64 -6.06 -4.13 -15.68
CA THR A 64 -6.20 -4.09 -17.13
C THR A 64 -7.65 -4.33 -17.56
N VAL A 65 -8.28 -5.41 -17.08
CA VAL A 65 -9.70 -5.70 -17.41
C VAL A 65 -10.63 -4.60 -16.87
N ARG A 66 -10.44 -4.17 -15.62
CA ARG A 66 -11.28 -3.16 -14.98
C ARG A 66 -11.24 -1.81 -15.70
N LYS A 67 -10.07 -1.36 -16.17
CA LYS A 67 -9.94 -0.11 -16.95
C LYS A 67 -10.77 -0.17 -18.23
N HIS A 68 -10.75 -1.30 -18.92
CA HIS A 68 -11.48 -1.50 -20.18
C HIS A 68 -13.00 -1.55 -20.01
N LEU A 69 -13.51 -1.98 -18.84
CA LEU A 69 -14.95 -2.01 -18.54
C LEU A 69 -15.51 -0.71 -17.93
N SER A 70 -14.65 0.21 -17.50
CA SER A 70 -15.02 1.46 -16.84
C SER A 70 -15.09 2.64 -17.80
N SER A 71 -16.02 3.56 -17.58
CA SER A 71 -16.11 4.83 -18.31
C SER A 71 -15.23 5.95 -17.74
N VAL A 72 -14.61 5.75 -16.57
CA VAL A 72 -13.80 6.79 -15.90
C VAL A 72 -12.35 6.39 -15.65
N LYS A 73 -12.05 5.08 -15.55
CA LYS A 73 -10.68 4.57 -15.35
C LYS A 73 -9.87 4.58 -16.66
N GLY A 74 -8.57 4.27 -16.57
CA GLY A 74 -7.68 4.16 -17.73
C GLY A 74 -7.69 5.43 -18.59
N GLY A 75 -7.61 6.60 -17.96
CA GLY A 75 -7.56 7.90 -18.61
C GLY A 75 -8.89 8.40 -19.17
N ARG A 76 -9.97 7.62 -19.09
CA ARG A 76 -11.27 8.01 -19.66
C ARG A 76 -11.90 9.21 -18.96
N PHE A 77 -11.68 9.38 -17.66
CA PHE A 77 -12.10 10.61 -16.98
C PHE A 77 -11.39 11.83 -17.56
N ALA A 78 -10.06 11.79 -17.71
CA ALA A 78 -9.34 12.89 -18.36
C ALA A 78 -9.83 13.17 -19.80
N LYS A 79 -10.15 12.10 -20.55
CA LYS A 79 -10.73 12.22 -21.90
C LYS A 79 -12.10 12.91 -21.89
N ILE A 80 -12.98 12.61 -20.93
CA ILE A 80 -14.30 13.24 -20.78
C ILE A 80 -14.16 14.75 -20.50
N ILE A 81 -13.13 15.13 -19.74
CA ILE A 81 -12.91 16.52 -19.30
C ILE A 81 -12.26 17.38 -20.39
N SER A 82 -11.52 16.77 -21.31
CA SER A 82 -10.90 17.42 -22.46
C SER A 82 -11.89 18.33 -23.22
N PRO A 83 -11.49 19.56 -23.62
CA PRO A 83 -10.13 20.11 -23.63
C PRO A 83 -9.69 20.78 -22.32
N ARG A 84 -10.48 20.72 -21.24
CA ARG A 84 -10.09 21.33 -19.95
C ARG A 84 -8.84 20.65 -19.40
N LYS A 85 -7.97 21.45 -18.76
CA LYS A 85 -6.77 20.96 -18.08
C LYS A 85 -7.10 20.42 -16.68
N ILE A 86 -6.36 19.41 -16.25
CA ILE A 86 -6.48 18.76 -14.94
C ILE A 86 -5.14 18.87 -14.23
N THR A 87 -5.14 19.33 -12.98
CA THR A 87 -4.04 19.10 -12.03
C THR A 87 -4.48 18.02 -11.08
N THR A 88 -3.78 16.90 -11.06
CA THR A 88 -4.00 15.84 -10.09
C THR A 88 -2.98 15.97 -8.95
N LEU A 89 -3.47 16.02 -7.72
CA LEU A 89 -2.64 15.87 -6.53
C LEU A 89 -2.92 14.49 -5.92
N VAL A 90 -1.88 13.67 -5.79
CA VAL A 90 -2.00 12.26 -5.41
C VAL A 90 -1.35 12.02 -4.04
N LEU A 91 -2.13 11.46 -3.13
CA LEU A 91 -1.65 10.78 -1.93
C LEU A 91 -1.61 9.29 -2.24
N SER A 92 -0.41 8.76 -2.46
CA SER A 92 -0.18 7.41 -2.96
C SER A 92 -0.12 6.38 -1.84
N ASP A 93 -1.02 5.41 -1.90
CA ASP A 93 -1.03 4.18 -1.08
C ASP A 93 -0.52 2.96 -1.88
N VAL A 94 0.11 3.19 -3.04
CA VAL A 94 0.60 2.14 -3.93
C VAL A 94 2.13 2.21 -4.00
N LEU A 95 2.79 1.10 -3.69
CA LEU A 95 4.24 1.00 -3.80
C LEU A 95 4.74 1.40 -5.20
N ASN A 96 5.83 2.16 -5.23
CA ASN A 96 6.45 2.74 -6.44
C ASN A 96 5.56 3.75 -7.19
N ASP A 97 4.49 4.26 -6.56
CA ASP A 97 3.65 5.36 -7.05
C ASP A 97 3.13 5.19 -8.48
N ARG A 98 2.73 3.97 -8.82
CA ARG A 98 2.23 3.65 -10.15
C ARG A 98 0.87 4.31 -10.42
N LEU A 99 0.90 5.49 -11.06
CA LEU A 99 -0.28 6.32 -11.34
C LEU A 99 -1.36 5.62 -12.19
N ASP A 100 -0.97 4.63 -13.01
CA ASP A 100 -1.90 3.80 -13.78
C ASP A 100 -2.69 2.82 -12.88
N SER A 101 -2.16 2.52 -11.70
CA SER A 101 -2.73 1.62 -10.70
C SER A 101 -3.53 2.39 -9.64
N ILE A 102 -3.07 3.57 -9.23
CA ILE A 102 -3.76 4.41 -8.24
C ILE A 102 -5.14 4.81 -8.77
N ALA A 103 -6.18 4.37 -8.08
CA ALA A 103 -7.58 4.48 -8.52
C ALA A 103 -7.87 3.91 -9.93
N SER A 104 -7.00 3.03 -10.44
CA SER A 104 -6.96 2.56 -11.83
C SER A 104 -6.80 3.69 -12.87
N GLY A 105 -6.01 4.72 -12.53
CA GLY A 105 -5.54 5.74 -13.45
C GLY A 105 -6.61 6.54 -14.17
N PRO A 106 -7.63 7.13 -13.50
CA PRO A 106 -8.69 7.88 -14.19
C PRO A 106 -8.18 9.10 -14.99
N ALA A 107 -7.07 9.69 -14.54
CA ALA A 107 -6.40 10.81 -15.20
C ALA A 107 -4.97 10.43 -15.67
N TYR A 108 -4.74 9.16 -16.01
CA TYR A 108 -3.44 8.67 -16.46
C TYR A 108 -3.63 7.82 -17.73
N PRO A 109 -2.74 7.90 -18.73
CA PRO A 109 -2.86 7.08 -19.93
C PRO A 109 -2.80 5.59 -19.59
N ASP A 110 -3.52 4.78 -20.36
CA ASP A 110 -3.49 3.34 -20.23
C ASP A 110 -2.74 2.73 -21.42
N ASN A 111 -1.62 2.07 -21.13
CA ASN A 111 -0.81 1.38 -22.13
C ASN A 111 -1.27 -0.05 -22.41
N SER A 112 -2.17 -0.59 -21.57
CA SER A 112 -2.77 -1.89 -21.84
C SER A 112 -3.79 -1.80 -22.96
N THR A 113 -4.08 -2.94 -23.60
CA THR A 113 -4.97 -2.99 -24.75
C THR A 113 -6.21 -3.84 -24.52
N SER A 114 -7.20 -3.61 -25.37
CA SER A 114 -8.43 -4.39 -25.48
C SER A 114 -8.12 -5.87 -25.76
N GLU A 115 -7.09 -6.15 -26.56
CA GLU A 115 -6.61 -7.50 -26.85
C GLU A 115 -6.03 -8.18 -25.61
N GLU A 116 -5.23 -7.46 -24.82
CA GLU A 116 -4.69 -7.96 -23.54
C GLU A 116 -5.80 -8.24 -22.54
N ALA A 117 -6.78 -7.33 -22.39
CA ALA A 117 -7.92 -7.51 -21.50
C ALA A 117 -8.75 -8.77 -21.87
N LEU A 118 -9.00 -8.98 -23.16
CA LEU A 118 -9.66 -10.19 -23.66
C LEU A 118 -8.82 -11.45 -23.44
N SER A 119 -7.51 -11.36 -23.66
CA SER A 119 -6.59 -12.49 -23.48
C SER A 119 -6.49 -12.92 -22.02
N ILE A 120 -6.50 -11.98 -21.08
CA ILE A 120 -6.56 -12.26 -19.64
C ILE A 120 -7.82 -13.07 -19.30
N LEU A 121 -9.00 -12.60 -19.73
CA LEU A 121 -10.25 -13.30 -19.43
C LEU A 121 -10.27 -14.72 -20.01
N LYS A 122 -9.72 -14.91 -21.22
CA LYS A 122 -9.55 -16.23 -21.83
C LYS A 122 -8.57 -17.10 -21.06
N ALA A 123 -7.42 -16.57 -20.64
CA ALA A 123 -6.41 -17.33 -19.90
C ALA A 123 -6.96 -17.90 -18.58
N TYR A 124 -7.86 -17.17 -17.93
CA TYR A 124 -8.54 -17.60 -16.69
C TYR A 124 -9.88 -18.33 -16.93
N ASN A 125 -10.23 -18.64 -18.18
CA ASN A 125 -11.49 -19.29 -18.57
C ASN A 125 -12.75 -18.61 -17.98
N ILE A 126 -12.77 -17.27 -18.02
CA ILE A 126 -13.91 -16.48 -17.53
C ILE A 126 -14.87 -16.25 -18.69
N ASP A 127 -16.05 -16.85 -18.60
CA ASP A 127 -17.12 -16.66 -19.57
C ASP A 127 -17.66 -15.23 -19.51
N ILE A 128 -17.79 -14.60 -20.67
CA ILE A 128 -18.31 -13.25 -20.82
C ILE A 128 -19.48 -13.20 -21.78
N SER A 129 -20.45 -12.33 -21.49
CA SER A 129 -21.55 -12.07 -22.42
C SER A 129 -21.07 -11.29 -23.64
N GLU A 130 -21.82 -11.37 -24.75
CA GLU A 130 -21.57 -10.59 -25.97
C GLU A 130 -21.48 -9.08 -25.69
N ARG A 131 -22.25 -8.61 -24.71
CA ARG A 131 -22.23 -7.22 -24.26
C ARG A 131 -20.88 -6.81 -23.67
N ILE A 132 -20.28 -7.67 -22.85
CA ILE A 132 -18.98 -7.45 -22.22
C ILE A 132 -17.88 -7.52 -23.26
N ASP A 133 -17.92 -8.53 -24.15
CA ASP A 133 -17.00 -8.65 -25.28
C ASP A 133 -17.00 -7.38 -26.16
N ASN A 134 -18.19 -6.87 -26.50
CA ASN A 134 -18.33 -5.64 -27.27
C ASN A 134 -17.85 -4.38 -26.51
N ALA A 135 -17.97 -4.34 -25.18
CA ALA A 135 -17.45 -3.25 -24.38
C ALA A 135 -15.92 -3.27 -24.31
N LEU A 136 -15.32 -4.46 -24.20
CA LEU A 136 -13.87 -4.64 -24.15
C LEU A 136 -13.17 -4.27 -25.46
N LYS A 137 -13.87 -4.30 -26.62
CA LYS A 137 -13.35 -3.81 -27.91
C LYS A 137 -13.13 -2.28 -27.94
N LYS A 138 -13.64 -1.54 -26.95
CA LYS A 138 -13.43 -0.09 -26.85
C LYS A 138 -12.11 0.16 -26.14
N GLU A 139 -11.14 0.72 -26.86
CA GLU A 139 -9.83 1.02 -26.31
C GLU A 139 -9.88 2.09 -25.21
N THR A 140 -8.87 2.07 -24.34
CA THR A 140 -8.55 3.15 -23.40
C THR A 140 -7.62 4.18 -24.06
N PRO A 141 -7.65 5.46 -23.66
CA PRO A 141 -6.70 6.45 -24.13
C PRO A 141 -5.25 6.12 -23.71
N ASN A 142 -4.39 5.87 -24.69
CA ASN A 142 -2.96 5.64 -24.51
C ASN A 142 -2.13 6.93 -24.41
N SER A 143 -2.77 8.10 -24.59
CA SER A 143 -2.13 9.41 -24.48
C SER A 143 -3.13 10.45 -23.99
N LEU A 144 -2.64 11.38 -23.16
CA LEU A 144 -3.41 12.47 -22.58
C LEU A 144 -2.55 13.74 -22.62
N ASP A 145 -3.08 14.82 -23.20
CA ASP A 145 -2.39 16.11 -23.33
C ASP A 145 -2.92 17.17 -22.35
N ASN A 146 -3.92 16.80 -21.53
CA ASN A 146 -4.66 17.71 -20.67
C ASN A 146 -4.48 17.46 -19.17
N VAL A 147 -3.51 16.64 -18.77
CA VAL A 147 -3.28 16.30 -17.36
C VAL A 147 -1.85 16.63 -16.91
N GLU A 148 -1.75 17.16 -15.70
CA GLU A 148 -0.52 17.30 -14.93
C GLU A 148 -0.71 16.54 -13.61
N ASN A 149 0.18 15.60 -13.28
CA ASN A 149 0.06 14.77 -12.08
C ASN A 149 1.21 15.07 -11.11
N HIS A 150 0.89 15.29 -9.84
CA HIS A 150 1.86 15.49 -8.76
C HIS A 150 1.58 14.53 -7.62
N ILE A 151 2.58 13.74 -7.24
CA ILE A 151 2.54 12.97 -5.99
C ILE A 151 2.92 13.93 -4.87
N ILE A 152 2.03 14.10 -3.91
CA ILE A 152 2.18 15.03 -2.77
C ILE A 152 2.34 14.30 -1.43
N GLY A 153 2.22 12.97 -1.44
CA GLY A 153 2.54 12.12 -0.30
C GLY A 153 2.67 10.67 -0.77
N ASN A 154 3.72 10.01 -0.28
CA ASN A 154 4.02 8.60 -0.54
C ASN A 154 4.99 8.08 0.55
N VAL A 155 5.29 6.79 0.50
CA VAL A 155 6.21 6.13 1.45
C VAL A 155 7.62 6.74 1.41
N THR A 156 8.08 7.16 0.22
CA THR A 156 9.40 7.78 0.07
C THR A 156 9.50 9.12 0.81
N MET A 157 8.46 9.95 0.76
CA MET A 157 8.42 11.25 1.44
C MET A 157 8.45 11.09 2.96
N ILE A 158 7.70 10.14 3.53
CA ILE A 158 7.74 9.89 4.98
C ILE A 158 9.09 9.31 5.42
N CYS A 159 9.71 8.43 4.64
CA CYS A 159 11.06 7.94 4.91
C CYS A 159 12.12 9.07 4.86
N ASN A 160 12.01 9.98 3.90
CA ASN A 160 12.89 11.15 3.80
C ASN A 160 12.76 12.06 5.03
N GLU A 161 11.55 12.33 5.50
CA GLU A 161 11.35 13.15 6.69
C GLU A 161 11.86 12.44 7.96
N ALA A 162 11.61 11.14 8.11
CA ALA A 162 12.17 10.35 9.21
C ALA A 162 13.71 10.39 9.21
N ALA A 163 14.34 10.25 8.03
CA ALA A 163 15.78 10.28 7.90
C ALA A 163 16.37 11.66 8.24
N LYS A 164 15.70 12.73 7.82
CA LYS A 164 16.06 14.11 8.15
C LYS A 164 15.96 14.38 9.65
N LEU A 165 14.83 14.04 10.28
CA LEU A 165 14.65 14.20 11.73
C LEU A 165 15.69 13.43 12.53
N ALA A 166 16.00 12.18 12.14
CA ALA A 166 17.05 11.41 12.79
C ALA A 166 18.43 12.08 12.68
N THR A 167 18.74 12.68 11.54
CA THR A 167 19.99 13.44 11.33
C THR A 167 20.04 14.68 12.23
N GLU A 168 18.94 15.42 12.34
CA GLU A 168 18.81 16.59 13.23
C GLU A 168 18.97 16.21 14.71
N MET A 169 18.62 14.98 15.07
CA MET A 169 18.82 14.40 16.41
C MET A 169 20.23 13.83 16.64
N GLY A 170 21.12 13.89 15.64
CA GLY A 170 22.53 13.48 15.77
C GLY A 170 22.83 12.04 15.35
N TYR A 171 21.89 11.32 14.75
CA TYR A 171 22.13 9.97 14.24
C TYR A 171 22.73 10.00 12.82
N VAL A 172 23.63 9.06 12.54
CA VAL A 172 24.00 8.73 11.16
C VAL A 172 22.81 8.04 10.50
N SER A 173 22.10 8.76 9.65
CA SER A 173 20.82 8.34 9.08
C SER A 173 20.99 7.72 7.69
N THR A 174 20.29 6.62 7.39
CA THR A 174 20.29 5.99 6.06
C THR A 174 18.94 5.38 5.75
N ILE A 175 18.40 5.69 4.56
CA ILE A 175 17.25 4.98 4.00
C ILE A 175 17.76 3.74 3.28
N LEU A 176 17.39 2.57 3.81
CA LEU A 176 17.75 1.26 3.26
C LEU A 176 16.96 0.94 1.99
N THR A 177 15.64 1.20 2.01
CA THR A 177 14.74 1.00 0.87
C THR A 177 13.41 1.70 1.12
N THR A 178 12.70 2.06 0.05
CA THR A 178 11.29 2.54 0.07
C THR A 178 10.35 1.60 -0.70
N SER A 179 10.82 0.38 -0.98
CA SER A 179 10.11 -0.63 -1.77
C SER A 179 10.10 -2.01 -1.09
N LEU A 180 10.07 -2.05 0.26
CA LEU A 180 10.01 -3.30 1.00
C LEU A 180 8.66 -4.00 0.78
N ASP A 181 8.65 -5.20 0.21
CA ASP A 181 7.41 -5.90 -0.19
C ASP A 181 7.40 -7.41 0.13
N CYS A 182 8.32 -7.87 0.97
CA CYS A 182 8.46 -9.28 1.33
C CYS A 182 7.58 -9.67 2.53
N GLU A 183 7.66 -10.94 2.93
CA GLU A 183 6.95 -11.46 4.10
C GLU A 183 7.43 -10.77 5.40
N ALA A 184 6.48 -10.25 6.19
CA ALA A 184 6.72 -9.43 7.37
C ALA A 184 7.68 -10.07 8.40
N ARG A 185 7.46 -11.35 8.74
CA ARG A 185 8.35 -12.06 9.68
C ARG A 185 9.77 -12.22 9.16
N GLU A 186 9.95 -12.35 7.85
CA GLU A 186 11.27 -12.49 7.24
C GLU A 186 11.97 -11.14 7.16
N ALA A 187 11.23 -10.06 6.84
CA ALA A 187 11.72 -8.69 6.97
C ALA A 187 12.21 -8.40 8.40
N GLY A 188 11.44 -8.77 9.43
CA GLY A 188 11.82 -8.57 10.83
C GLY A 188 13.10 -9.31 11.22
N LYS A 189 13.25 -10.57 10.78
CA LYS A 189 14.50 -11.34 10.99
C LYS A 189 15.70 -10.74 10.28
N PHE A 190 15.51 -10.27 9.04
CA PHE A 190 16.55 -9.65 8.23
C PHE A 190 17.04 -8.36 8.87
N LEU A 191 16.11 -7.45 9.20
CA LEU A 191 16.40 -6.20 9.87
C LEU A 191 17.01 -6.41 11.27
N GLY A 192 16.51 -7.37 12.03
CA GLY A 192 17.13 -7.76 13.30
C GLY A 192 18.57 -8.28 13.15
N SER A 193 18.91 -8.90 12.02
CA SER A 193 20.28 -9.33 11.75
C SER A 193 21.19 -8.17 11.38
N ILE A 194 20.68 -7.14 10.70
CA ILE A 194 21.39 -5.88 10.48
C ILE A 194 21.68 -5.19 11.82
N ILE A 195 20.70 -5.11 12.73
CA ILE A 195 20.89 -4.54 14.07
C ILE A 195 22.02 -5.26 14.82
N ASN A 196 22.03 -6.59 14.79
CA ASN A 196 23.11 -7.39 15.39
C ASN A 196 24.47 -7.07 14.78
N GLU A 197 24.57 -6.93 13.46
CA GLU A 197 25.83 -6.60 12.79
C GLU A 197 26.33 -5.21 13.18
N ILE A 198 25.43 -4.23 13.31
CA ILE A 198 25.77 -2.89 13.75
C ILE A 198 26.25 -2.90 15.21
N LYS A 199 25.50 -3.49 16.15
CA LYS A 199 25.91 -3.52 17.58
C LYS A 199 27.22 -4.27 17.81
N ASN A 200 27.41 -5.41 17.15
CA ASN A 200 28.57 -6.27 17.41
C ASN A 200 29.81 -5.89 16.60
N ASN A 201 29.64 -5.36 15.39
CA ASN A 201 30.74 -5.13 14.44
C ASN A 201 30.85 -3.67 13.96
N GLN A 202 29.96 -2.77 14.40
CA GLN A 202 29.92 -1.34 14.03
C GLN A 202 29.97 -1.10 12.52
N ARG A 203 29.26 -1.96 11.76
CA ARG A 203 29.18 -1.89 10.31
C ARG A 203 27.80 -2.39 9.82
N PRO A 204 27.37 -2.01 8.60
CA PRO A 204 28.03 -1.07 7.70
C PRO A 204 27.93 0.40 8.16
N TRP A 205 27.21 0.67 9.25
CA TRP A 205 27.13 1.97 9.90
C TRP A 205 27.72 1.93 11.31
N THR A 206 28.31 3.03 11.74
CA THR A 206 28.83 3.22 13.09
C THR A 206 27.74 3.86 13.96
N PRO A 207 27.40 3.29 15.13
CA PRO A 207 26.49 3.94 16.08
C PRO A 207 27.02 5.29 16.59
N PRO A 208 26.14 6.24 16.98
CA PRO A 208 24.69 6.15 16.93
C PRO A 208 24.15 6.34 15.50
N CYS A 209 23.35 5.39 15.03
CA CYS A 209 22.79 5.42 13.66
C CYS A 209 21.30 5.12 13.62
N ALA A 210 20.65 5.63 12.57
CA ALA A 210 19.24 5.43 12.28
C ALA A 210 19.08 4.81 10.89
N ILE A 211 18.46 3.62 10.82
CA ILE A 211 18.18 2.93 9.55
C ILE A 211 16.69 2.98 9.30
N ILE A 212 16.31 3.50 8.13
CA ILE A 212 14.92 3.71 7.74
C ILE A 212 14.59 2.76 6.59
N ALA A 213 13.47 2.06 6.67
CA ALA A 213 12.90 1.35 5.55
C ALA A 213 11.42 1.73 5.40
N GLY A 214 10.92 1.69 4.18
CA GLY A 214 9.52 1.88 3.87
C GLY A 214 9.06 0.87 2.84
N GLY A 215 7.78 0.55 2.89
CA GLY A 215 7.15 -0.35 1.93
C GLY A 215 5.80 -0.85 2.41
N GLU A 216 5.41 -2.04 1.97
CA GLU A 216 4.20 -2.73 2.42
C GLU A 216 4.47 -4.23 2.44
N THR A 217 4.78 -4.76 3.63
CA THR A 217 5.04 -6.19 3.77
C THR A 217 3.76 -7.02 3.70
N VAL A 218 3.88 -8.32 3.49
CA VAL A 218 2.74 -9.24 3.48
C VAL A 218 2.80 -10.25 4.62
N VAL A 219 1.65 -10.80 4.98
CA VAL A 219 1.55 -11.90 5.96
C VAL A 219 0.85 -13.08 5.32
N HIS A 220 1.52 -14.23 5.27
CA HIS A 220 0.87 -15.49 4.95
C HIS A 220 0.15 -16.05 6.20
N VAL A 221 -1.14 -15.78 6.30
CA VAL A 221 -1.97 -16.18 7.43
C VAL A 221 -2.19 -17.70 7.41
N THR A 222 -1.62 -18.38 8.41
CA THR A 222 -1.75 -19.84 8.61
C THR A 222 -2.33 -20.20 9.97
N GLY A 223 -2.29 -19.26 10.92
CA GLY A 223 -2.92 -19.39 12.22
C GLY A 223 -4.28 -18.69 12.32
N ASN A 224 -4.82 -18.70 13.53
CA ASN A 224 -6.09 -18.07 13.90
C ASN A 224 -5.90 -16.93 14.92
N GLY A 225 -4.67 -16.43 15.07
CA GLY A 225 -4.34 -15.33 15.95
C GLY A 225 -4.79 -13.97 15.42
N THR A 226 -4.49 -12.93 16.20
CA THR A 226 -4.74 -11.55 15.82
C THR A 226 -3.42 -10.80 15.72
N GLY A 227 -3.29 -9.98 14.68
CA GLY A 227 -2.09 -9.19 14.41
C GLY A 227 -2.14 -8.55 13.03
N GLY A 228 -1.08 -7.83 12.72
CA GLY A 228 -0.83 -7.28 11.39
C GLY A 228 0.63 -7.42 10.99
N ARG A 229 0.95 -6.94 9.79
CA ARG A 229 2.26 -7.08 9.17
C ARG A 229 3.34 -6.32 9.94
N ASN A 230 3.05 -5.12 10.43
CA ASN A 230 4.01 -4.32 11.21
C ASN A 230 4.27 -4.94 12.58
N GLN A 231 3.23 -5.44 13.24
CA GLN A 231 3.33 -6.18 14.51
C GLN A 231 4.12 -7.48 14.34
N GLU A 232 3.89 -8.21 13.25
CA GLU A 232 4.60 -9.46 12.96
C GLU A 232 6.09 -9.22 12.67
N LEU A 233 6.41 -8.17 11.90
CA LEU A 233 7.78 -7.70 11.67
C LEU A 233 8.47 -7.34 12.98
N ALA A 234 7.83 -6.53 13.82
CA ALA A 234 8.36 -6.11 15.11
C ALA A 234 8.63 -7.30 16.05
N LEU A 235 7.65 -8.22 16.19
CA LEU A 235 7.83 -9.42 17.02
C LEU A 235 8.97 -10.31 16.51
N ALA A 236 9.09 -10.49 15.19
CA ALA A 236 10.18 -11.27 14.60
C ALA A 236 11.54 -10.61 14.83
N ALA A 237 11.63 -9.29 14.76
CA ALA A 237 12.84 -8.54 15.06
C ALA A 237 13.23 -8.65 16.54
N ALA A 238 12.28 -8.52 17.47
CA ALA A 238 12.50 -8.65 18.92
C ALA A 238 13.18 -9.98 19.31
N ILE A 239 12.78 -11.08 18.65
CA ILE A 239 13.41 -12.40 18.85
C ILE A 239 14.88 -12.38 18.43
N ARG A 240 15.22 -11.63 17.37
CA ARG A 240 16.56 -11.56 16.81
C ARG A 240 17.49 -10.63 17.59
N ILE A 241 16.97 -9.55 18.17
CA ILE A 241 17.75 -8.55 18.91
C ILE A 241 17.77 -8.78 20.43
N LYS A 242 17.26 -9.94 20.88
CA LYS A 242 17.19 -10.27 22.31
C LYS A 242 18.54 -10.06 23.03
N GLY A 243 18.50 -9.36 24.16
CA GLY A 243 19.65 -9.06 24.99
C GLY A 243 20.57 -7.95 24.48
N LEU A 244 20.29 -7.33 23.32
CA LEU A 244 21.04 -6.16 22.86
C LEU A 244 20.55 -4.89 23.56
N ASP A 245 21.49 -4.15 24.14
CA ASP A 245 21.22 -2.82 24.66
C ASP A 245 21.21 -1.76 23.54
N GLU A 246 20.54 -0.65 23.80
CA GLU A 246 20.49 0.51 22.90
C GLU A 246 20.14 0.16 21.44
N ALA A 247 19.26 -0.81 21.25
CA ALA A 247 18.78 -1.26 19.96
C ALA A 247 17.24 -1.27 19.97
N VAL A 248 16.64 -0.50 19.08
CA VAL A 248 15.19 -0.32 18.99
C VAL A 248 14.75 -0.47 17.54
N LEU A 249 13.63 -1.16 17.33
CA LEU A 249 12.93 -1.20 16.04
C LEU A 249 11.47 -0.78 16.23
N LEU A 250 11.03 0.17 15.43
CA LEU A 250 9.65 0.57 15.25
C LEU A 250 9.19 0.14 13.85
N SER A 251 8.01 -0.47 13.75
CA SER A 251 7.30 -0.72 12.49
C SER A 251 5.89 -0.17 12.64
N ALA A 252 5.42 0.64 11.68
CA ALA A 252 4.16 1.34 11.78
C ALA A 252 3.45 1.47 10.43
N GLY A 253 2.18 1.08 10.38
CA GLY A 253 1.25 1.47 9.34
C GLY A 253 0.92 2.95 9.48
N THR A 254 1.09 3.72 8.40
CA THR A 254 0.93 5.18 8.43
C THR A 254 -0.52 5.63 8.57
N ASP A 255 -1.49 4.74 8.38
CA ASP A 255 -2.91 4.95 8.66
C ASP A 255 -3.29 4.84 10.13
N GLY A 256 -2.35 4.36 10.95
CA GLY A 256 -2.54 4.14 12.38
C GLY A 256 -3.20 2.80 12.72
N THR A 257 -3.30 1.89 11.74
CA THR A 257 -3.89 0.56 11.89
C THR A 257 -3.01 -0.51 11.24
N ASP A 258 -2.91 -1.68 11.86
CA ASP A 258 -2.15 -2.81 11.35
C ASP A 258 -2.94 -4.10 11.55
N GLY A 259 -3.35 -4.70 10.42
CA GLY A 259 -4.32 -5.80 10.43
C GLY A 259 -5.68 -5.39 11.01
N PRO A 260 -6.50 -6.35 11.48
CA PRO A 260 -7.78 -6.08 12.12
C PRO A 260 -7.60 -5.68 13.60
N THR A 261 -6.78 -4.66 13.88
CA THR A 261 -6.43 -4.21 15.24
C THR A 261 -6.50 -2.69 15.39
N ASP A 262 -6.42 -2.19 16.62
CA ASP A 262 -6.35 -0.75 16.96
C ASP A 262 -4.91 -0.22 17.05
N ALA A 263 -3.91 -1.09 16.86
CA ALA A 263 -2.50 -0.73 16.85
C ALA A 263 -2.04 -0.37 15.45
N ALA A 264 -1.12 0.59 15.34
CA ALA A 264 -0.42 0.91 14.10
C ALA A 264 0.73 -0.06 13.82
N GLY A 265 1.19 -0.82 14.81
CA GLY A 265 2.35 -1.68 14.67
C GLY A 265 2.99 -2.03 16.01
N GLY A 266 4.32 -2.10 16.05
CA GLY A 266 5.09 -2.43 17.25
C GLY A 266 6.35 -1.60 17.41
N LEU A 267 6.74 -1.35 18.66
CA LEU A 267 7.97 -0.68 19.07
C LEU A 267 8.71 -1.62 20.04
N VAL A 268 9.75 -2.29 19.55
CA VAL A 268 10.45 -3.35 20.29
C VAL A 268 11.91 -2.99 20.54
N ASP A 269 12.46 -3.53 21.62
CA ASP A 269 13.87 -3.41 21.97
C ASP A 269 14.48 -4.80 22.28
N GLY A 270 15.76 -4.83 22.67
CA GLY A 270 16.42 -6.07 23.06
C GLY A 270 15.85 -6.75 24.31
N PHE A 271 15.01 -6.07 25.09
CA PHE A 271 14.38 -6.61 26.30
C PHE A 271 12.95 -7.10 26.08
N THR A 272 12.29 -6.74 24.96
CA THR A 272 10.96 -7.26 24.58
C THR A 272 10.86 -8.78 24.72
N TYR A 273 11.87 -9.53 24.24
CA TYR A 273 11.85 -11.00 24.30
C TYR A 273 11.78 -11.54 25.74
N SER A 274 12.54 -10.95 26.67
CA SER A 274 12.52 -11.38 28.08
C SER A 274 11.24 -10.94 28.80
N LYS A 275 10.69 -9.75 28.48
CA LYS A 275 9.36 -9.32 28.97
C LYS A 275 8.28 -10.35 28.61
N LEU A 276 8.27 -10.83 27.37
CA LEU A 276 7.32 -11.85 26.90
C LEU A 276 7.44 -13.16 27.67
N LEU A 277 8.67 -13.67 27.84
CA LEU A 277 8.89 -14.90 28.61
C LEU A 277 8.46 -14.76 30.07
N ASN A 278 8.74 -13.62 30.70
CA ASN A 278 8.31 -13.33 32.08
C ASN A 278 6.79 -13.23 32.19
N ALA A 279 6.09 -12.83 31.12
CA ALA A 279 4.63 -12.84 31.02
C ALA A 279 4.05 -14.22 30.64
N GLY A 280 4.87 -15.26 30.52
CA GLY A 280 4.43 -16.61 30.12
C GLY A 280 4.10 -16.75 28.64
N VAL A 281 4.50 -15.80 27.80
CA VAL A 281 4.26 -15.81 26.35
C VAL A 281 5.48 -16.36 25.63
N ASN A 282 5.28 -17.33 24.73
CA ASN A 282 6.33 -17.84 23.84
C ASN A 282 6.30 -17.09 22.50
N PRO A 283 7.26 -16.18 22.22
CA PRO A 283 7.23 -15.32 21.03
C PRO A 283 7.23 -16.11 19.70
N LEU A 284 7.98 -17.22 19.64
CA LEU A 284 8.05 -18.08 18.44
C LEU A 284 6.70 -18.79 18.18
N ALA A 285 6.01 -19.19 19.23
CA ALA A 285 4.69 -19.82 19.12
C ALA A 285 3.62 -18.82 18.65
N GLU A 286 3.65 -17.58 19.18
CA GLU A 286 2.70 -16.54 18.74
C GLU A 286 2.94 -16.12 17.29
N LEU A 287 4.20 -15.98 16.88
CA LEU A 287 4.54 -15.68 15.48
C LEU A 287 4.02 -16.78 14.53
N LYS A 288 4.17 -18.05 14.92
CA LYS A 288 3.67 -19.19 14.14
C LYS A 288 2.14 -19.19 14.00
N ARG A 289 1.41 -18.67 14.99
CA ARG A 289 -0.06 -18.60 14.98
C ARG A 289 -0.61 -17.28 14.45
N ASN A 290 0.23 -16.40 13.89
CA ASN A 290 -0.13 -15.04 13.46
C ASN A 290 -0.83 -14.24 14.60
N ASN A 291 -0.31 -14.36 15.83
CA ASN A 291 -0.89 -13.74 17.02
C ASN A 291 0.02 -12.63 17.60
N SER A 292 0.61 -11.82 16.73
CA SER A 292 1.60 -10.79 17.11
C SER A 292 1.01 -9.69 17.99
N TYR A 293 -0.28 -9.35 17.82
CA TYR A 293 -0.97 -8.35 18.65
C TYR A 293 -0.93 -8.73 20.12
N THR A 294 -1.43 -9.92 20.44
CA THR A 294 -1.50 -10.42 21.82
C THR A 294 -0.12 -10.52 22.44
N ALA A 295 0.90 -10.92 21.66
CA ALA A 295 2.27 -10.97 22.17
C ALA A 295 2.75 -9.58 22.58
N LEU A 296 2.74 -8.61 21.65
CA LEU A 296 3.22 -7.26 21.89
C LEU A 296 2.42 -6.53 22.97
N GLU A 297 1.12 -6.81 23.09
CA GLU A 297 0.29 -6.30 24.19
C GLU A 297 0.85 -6.74 25.55
N LYS A 298 1.24 -8.01 25.68
CA LYS A 298 1.76 -8.58 26.93
C LYS A 298 3.13 -8.05 27.32
N SER A 299 3.94 -7.59 26.36
CA SER A 299 5.21 -6.92 26.65
C SER A 299 5.10 -5.39 26.75
N GLY A 300 3.93 -4.81 26.43
CA GLY A 300 3.71 -3.37 26.41
C GLY A 300 4.37 -2.66 25.21
N ASP A 301 4.60 -3.40 24.12
CA ASP A 301 5.38 -2.96 22.96
C ASP A 301 4.49 -2.72 21.70
N LEU A 302 3.17 -2.60 21.89
CA LEU A 302 2.26 -2.12 20.84
C LEU A 302 2.46 -0.63 20.58
N LEU A 303 2.45 -0.25 19.30
CA LEU A 303 2.42 1.15 18.90
C LEU A 303 0.96 1.58 18.65
N ILE A 304 0.41 2.41 19.55
CA ILE A 304 -0.95 2.95 19.42
C ILE A 304 -0.88 4.43 19.03
N THR A 305 -1.25 4.76 17.80
CA THR A 305 -1.34 6.15 17.31
C THR A 305 -2.77 6.66 17.22
N GLY A 306 -3.74 5.74 17.09
CA GLY A 306 -5.07 6.06 16.57
C GLY A 306 -5.05 6.36 15.07
N PRO A 307 -6.23 6.57 14.44
CA PRO A 307 -6.34 6.83 13.01
C PRO A 307 -5.68 8.16 12.66
N THR A 308 -4.76 8.15 11.69
CA THR A 308 -3.98 9.33 11.30
C THR A 308 -4.67 10.18 10.23
N GLY A 309 -5.62 9.59 9.48
CA GLY A 309 -6.29 10.25 8.36
C GLY A 309 -5.48 10.27 7.05
N THR A 310 -4.35 9.55 6.98
CA THR A 310 -3.53 9.38 5.78
C THR A 310 -3.18 7.91 5.59
N ASN A 311 -2.73 7.50 4.40
CA ASN A 311 -2.11 6.19 4.19
C ASN A 311 -1.08 6.30 3.07
N VAL A 312 0.18 6.04 3.41
CA VAL A 312 1.31 5.94 2.50
C VAL A 312 2.14 4.68 2.81
N ASN A 313 1.44 3.59 3.15
CA ASN A 313 1.98 2.27 3.52
C ASN A 313 2.70 2.26 4.87
N ASP A 314 3.82 1.53 5.00
CA ASP A 314 4.51 1.26 6.26
C ASP A 314 5.83 2.05 6.37
N LEU A 315 6.13 2.51 7.59
CA LEU A 315 7.42 3.06 8.00
C LEU A 315 8.08 2.13 9.02
N ILE A 316 9.33 1.79 8.77
CA ILE A 316 10.19 1.04 9.69
C ILE A 316 11.38 1.93 10.07
N LEU A 317 11.60 2.11 11.37
CA LEU A 317 12.70 2.88 11.92
C LEU A 317 13.51 2.01 12.89
N ILE A 318 14.81 1.97 12.69
CA ILE A 318 15.76 1.25 13.54
C ILE A 318 16.71 2.27 14.13
N ILE A 319 16.86 2.27 15.45
CA ILE A 319 17.85 3.07 16.16
C ILE A 319 18.84 2.13 16.82
N VAL A 320 20.12 2.40 16.61
CA VAL A 320 21.22 1.69 17.27
C VAL A 320 22.15 2.72 17.89
N GLY A 321 22.29 2.67 19.22
CA GLY A 321 23.18 3.51 20.04
C GLY A 321 24.59 2.96 20.15
#